data_AF-A0A7Y0G4A4-F1
#
_entry.id   AF-A0A7Y0G4A4-F1
#
_cell.length_a   1.000
_cell.length_b   1.000
_cell.length_c   1.000
_cell.angle_alpha   90.00
_cell.angle_beta   90.00
_cell.angle_gamma   90.00
#
_symmetry.space_group_name_H-M   'P 1'
#
loop_
_entity.id
_entity.type
_entity.pdbx_description
1 polymer ?
#
loop_
_entity_poly.entity_id
_entity_poly.type
_entity_poly.pdbx_seq_one_letter_code
_entity_poly.pdbx_strand_id
1 'polypeptide(L)'
;MSNDASDNVQSDEPVELSLQDIGLRGALTRAIKEHQLKELGPHVEAPLQRMLALFQEGGQSDLVVQIDGETVGKYKVNQTRAHFEVADADEFLAFAEERGEVDIVITVKPSFKAAMLQRARRVPGSDTVFDSETGEELPGIRFVPGGRATGTVTWTWEKHQGVEIGREVLMRAAQDGRLDHLLHAVPELMPATPSADTE
;
A
#
# COMPACT_ATOMS: atom_id res chain seq x y z
N MET A 1 -10.83 -48.82 39.93
CA MET A 1 -10.54 -48.95 38.49
C MET A 1 -11.87 -48.84 37.75
N SER A 2 -12.22 -47.64 37.30
CA SER A 2 -13.23 -47.41 36.25
C SER A 2 -13.01 -46.01 35.70
N ASN A 3 -13.08 -45.94 34.37
CA ASN A 3 -12.39 -44.98 33.51
C ASN A 3 -12.80 -43.53 33.70
N ASP A 4 -11.77 -42.70 33.71
CA ASP A 4 -11.82 -41.26 33.46
C ASP A 4 -12.19 -41.06 31.98
N ALA A 5 -13.34 -40.42 31.73
CA ALA A 5 -13.74 -39.97 30.41
C ALA A 5 -13.06 -38.62 30.20
N SER A 6 -11.87 -38.63 29.62
CA SER A 6 -11.24 -37.39 29.13
C SER A 6 -12.00 -36.90 27.91
N ASP A 7 -12.88 -35.96 28.18
CA ASP A 7 -13.51 -35.03 27.26
C ASP A 7 -12.40 -34.32 26.47
N ASN A 8 -12.06 -34.85 25.29
CA ASN A 8 -11.09 -34.22 24.41
C ASN A 8 -11.81 -33.09 23.66
N VAL A 9 -12.08 -32.01 24.39
CA VAL A 9 -12.49 -30.73 23.82
C VAL A 9 -11.28 -30.20 23.06
N GLN A 10 -11.20 -30.56 21.79
CA GLN A 10 -10.27 -29.98 20.84
C GLN A 10 -10.68 -28.51 20.70
N SER A 11 -10.03 -27.66 21.47
CA SER A 11 -10.19 -26.22 21.43
C SER A 11 -9.99 -25.76 19.99
N ASP A 12 -11.07 -25.26 19.40
CA ASP A 12 -11.13 -24.62 18.09
C ASP A 12 -10.43 -23.25 18.21
N GLU A 13 -9.11 -23.26 18.42
CA GLU A 13 -8.32 -22.04 18.38
C GLU A 13 -8.29 -21.54 16.93
N PRO A 14 -8.69 -20.29 16.66
CA PRO A 14 -8.69 -19.75 15.31
C PRO A 14 -7.26 -19.77 14.79
N VAL A 15 -6.99 -20.57 13.76
CA VAL A 15 -5.69 -20.63 13.09
C VAL A 15 -5.33 -19.22 12.62
N GLU A 16 -4.34 -18.60 13.27
CA GLU A 16 -3.81 -17.31 12.81
C GLU A 16 -3.17 -17.52 11.43
N LEU A 17 -3.80 -16.95 10.41
CA LEU A 17 -3.29 -17.01 9.04
C LEU A 17 -1.94 -16.30 8.94
N SER A 18 -1.02 -16.88 8.18
CA SER A 18 0.25 -16.22 7.89
C SER A 18 0.03 -14.95 7.06
N LEU A 19 1.01 -14.05 7.04
CA LEU A 19 0.95 -12.83 6.19
C LEU A 19 0.78 -13.19 4.71
N GLN A 20 1.40 -14.29 4.28
CA GLN A 20 1.30 -14.83 2.94
C GLN A 20 -0.13 -15.30 2.62
N ASP A 21 -0.77 -15.98 3.56
CA ASP A 21 -2.15 -16.48 3.44
C ASP A 21 -3.17 -15.35 3.47
N ILE A 22 -2.96 -14.35 4.32
CA ILE A 22 -3.74 -13.11 4.33
C ILE A 22 -3.63 -12.43 2.96
N GLY A 23 -2.42 -12.32 2.41
CA GLY A 23 -2.15 -11.76 1.09
C GLY A 23 -2.83 -12.54 -0.04
N LEU A 24 -2.74 -13.87 -0.03
CA LEU A 24 -3.42 -14.74 -1.00
C LEU A 24 -4.94 -14.59 -0.94
N ARG A 25 -5.52 -14.59 0.27
CA ARG A 25 -6.95 -14.38 0.46
C ARG A 25 -7.40 -13.03 -0.08
N GLY A 26 -6.67 -11.96 0.25
CA GLY A 26 -6.97 -10.63 -0.26
C GLY A 26 -6.85 -10.51 -1.79
N ALA A 27 -5.88 -11.19 -2.39
CA ALA A 27 -5.71 -11.25 -3.84
C ALA A 27 -6.85 -12.03 -4.51
N LEU A 28 -7.26 -13.16 -3.91
CA LEU A 28 -8.35 -14.00 -4.40
C LEU A 28 -9.68 -13.26 -4.34
N THR A 29 -9.95 -12.60 -3.22
CA THR A 29 -11.11 -11.73 -3.07
C THR A 29 -11.12 -10.61 -4.12
N ARG A 30 -9.97 -10.03 -4.48
CA ARG A 30 -9.85 -9.02 -5.55
C ARG A 30 -10.11 -9.62 -6.94
N ALA A 31 -9.67 -10.85 -7.21
CA ALA A 31 -9.87 -11.51 -8.49
C ALA A 31 -11.35 -11.88 -8.76
N ILE A 32 -12.09 -12.23 -7.71
CA ILE A 32 -13.51 -12.61 -7.74
C ILE A 32 -14.43 -11.37 -7.76
N LYS A 33 -13.93 -10.19 -7.35
CA LYS A 33 -14.69 -8.97 -7.03
C LYS A 33 -15.39 -8.22 -8.19
N GLU A 34 -15.69 -8.86 -9.33
CA GLU A 34 -16.47 -8.19 -10.38
C GLU A 34 -17.98 -8.08 -10.03
N HIS A 35 -18.53 -8.88 -9.09
CA HIS A 35 -19.99 -8.88 -8.81
C HIS A 35 -20.46 -8.84 -7.33
N GLN A 36 -19.60 -8.95 -6.30
CA GLN A 36 -20.03 -9.06 -4.88
C GLN A 36 -19.25 -8.13 -3.91
N LEU A 37 -19.44 -6.81 -4.04
CA LEU A 37 -18.58 -5.80 -3.43
C LEU A 37 -18.76 -5.56 -1.91
N LYS A 38 -19.94 -5.85 -1.34
CA LYS A 38 -20.27 -5.42 0.05
C LYS A 38 -19.86 -6.44 1.12
N GLU A 39 -20.01 -7.73 0.86
CA GLU A 39 -19.75 -8.78 1.86
C GLU A 39 -18.25 -9.07 1.98
N LEU A 40 -17.53 -8.99 0.86
CA LEU A 40 -16.11 -9.31 0.76
C LEU A 40 -15.14 -8.16 1.12
N GLY A 41 -15.65 -7.00 1.55
CA GLY A 41 -14.87 -5.82 1.90
C GLY A 41 -13.76 -6.06 2.94
N PRO A 42 -14.07 -6.65 4.11
CA PRO A 42 -13.10 -6.90 5.18
C PRO A 42 -11.91 -7.77 4.75
N HIS A 43 -12.13 -8.74 3.86
CA HIS A 43 -11.06 -9.64 3.39
C HIS A 43 -10.10 -8.97 2.41
N VAL A 44 -10.56 -7.97 1.64
CA VAL A 44 -9.69 -7.14 0.78
C VAL A 44 -8.82 -6.20 1.60
N GLU A 45 -9.30 -5.78 2.77
CA GLU A 45 -8.64 -4.82 3.66
C GLU A 45 -7.76 -5.49 4.74
N ALA A 46 -7.94 -6.78 5.02
CA ALA A 46 -7.10 -7.51 5.98
C ALA A 46 -5.59 -7.43 5.65
N PRO A 47 -5.13 -7.59 4.38
CA PRO A 47 -3.72 -7.37 4.03
C PRO A 47 -3.27 -5.93 4.26
N LEU A 48 -4.15 -4.94 4.06
CA LEU A 48 -3.82 -3.52 4.24
C LEU A 48 -3.44 -3.23 5.69
N GLN A 49 -4.27 -3.66 6.65
CA GLN A 49 -4.02 -3.41 8.07
C GLN A 49 -2.72 -4.07 8.55
N ARG A 50 -2.49 -5.33 8.16
CA ARG A 50 -1.30 -6.07 8.59
C ARG A 50 -0.01 -5.51 7.97
N MET A 51 -0.05 -5.11 6.70
CA MET A 51 1.08 -4.48 6.01
C MET A 51 1.44 -3.12 6.61
N LEU A 52 0.45 -2.31 6.99
CA LEU A 52 0.71 -1.02 7.64
C LEU A 52 1.35 -1.19 9.03
N ALA A 53 0.92 -2.17 9.81
CA ALA A 53 1.52 -2.49 11.11
C ALA A 53 2.99 -2.91 10.95
N LEU A 54 3.29 -3.83 10.03
CA LEU A 54 4.67 -4.30 9.78
C LEU A 54 5.58 -3.19 9.26
N PHE A 55 5.04 -2.27 8.47
CA PHE A 55 5.79 -1.10 8.03
C PHE A 55 6.14 -0.17 9.20
N GLN A 56 5.22 0.02 10.14
CA GLN A 56 5.46 0.85 11.34
C GLN A 56 6.43 0.20 12.32
N GLU A 57 6.37 -1.12 12.49
CA GLU A 57 7.19 -1.88 13.45
C GLU A 57 8.62 -2.15 12.94
N GLY A 58 8.78 -2.44 11.65
CA GLY A 58 10.04 -2.94 11.10
C GLY A 58 10.43 -2.42 9.72
N GLY A 59 9.65 -1.48 9.16
CA GLY A 59 9.95 -0.88 7.85
C GLY A 59 9.68 -1.77 6.64
N GLN A 60 9.04 -2.94 6.82
CA GLN A 60 8.65 -3.80 5.72
C GLN A 60 7.58 -3.11 4.86
N SER A 61 7.95 -2.65 3.66
CA SER A 61 7.05 -1.94 2.75
C SER A 61 6.39 -2.83 1.71
N ASP A 62 6.89 -4.06 1.53
CA ASP A 62 6.60 -4.92 0.40
C ASP A 62 6.24 -6.33 0.89
N LEU A 63 5.27 -6.95 0.22
CA LEU A 63 4.94 -8.37 0.36
C LEU A 63 4.73 -8.96 -1.02
N VAL A 64 5.59 -9.90 -1.41
CA VAL A 64 5.41 -10.70 -2.62
C VAL A 64 4.57 -11.91 -2.27
N VAL A 65 3.47 -12.07 -2.99
CA VAL A 65 2.52 -13.17 -2.80
C VAL A 65 2.83 -14.24 -3.84
N GLN A 66 3.05 -15.46 -3.36
CA GLN A 66 3.43 -16.62 -4.15
C GLN A 66 2.57 -17.85 -3.85
N ILE A 67 2.40 -18.72 -4.84
CA ILE A 67 1.81 -20.06 -4.73
C ILE A 67 2.84 -21.04 -5.27
N ASP A 68 3.27 -22.02 -4.48
CA ASP A 68 4.24 -23.05 -4.91
C ASP A 68 5.54 -22.48 -5.52
N GLY A 69 5.95 -21.27 -5.11
CA GLY A 69 7.12 -20.55 -5.65
C GLY A 69 6.84 -19.69 -6.89
N GLU A 70 5.63 -19.72 -7.45
CA GLU A 70 5.19 -18.85 -8.54
C GLU A 70 4.63 -17.53 -7.99
N THR A 71 5.10 -16.40 -8.51
CA THR A 71 4.63 -15.08 -8.07
C THR A 71 3.25 -14.76 -8.66
N VAL A 72 2.30 -14.52 -7.76
CA VAL A 72 0.94 -14.07 -8.08
C VAL A 72 0.88 -12.54 -8.20
N GLY A 73 1.62 -11.85 -7.34
CA GLY A 73 1.67 -10.40 -7.35
C GLY A 73 2.31 -9.85 -6.08
N LYS A 74 2.14 -8.56 -5.85
CA LYS A 74 2.71 -7.90 -4.67
C LYS A 74 1.82 -6.82 -4.07
N TYR A 75 1.84 -6.77 -2.75
CA TYR A 75 1.37 -5.63 -1.98
C TYR A 75 2.53 -4.67 -1.72
N LYS A 76 2.28 -3.37 -1.87
CA LYS A 76 3.23 -2.31 -1.57
C LYS A 76 2.57 -1.21 -0.74
N VAL A 77 3.17 -0.89 0.40
CA VAL A 77 2.78 0.27 1.22
C VAL A 77 3.13 1.54 0.46
N ASN A 78 2.12 2.38 0.22
CA ASN A 78 2.35 3.67 -0.41
C ASN A 78 3.00 4.60 0.60
N GLN A 79 4.03 5.32 0.15
CA GLN A 79 4.81 6.21 0.99
C GLN A 79 4.68 7.65 0.48
N THR A 80 4.72 8.61 1.41
CA THR A 80 4.82 10.02 1.07
C THR A 80 6.09 10.27 0.28
N ARG A 81 5.98 11.04 -0.81
CA ARG A 81 7.15 11.47 -1.56
C ARG A 81 7.82 12.62 -0.82
N ALA A 82 9.15 12.60 -0.85
CA ALA A 82 9.92 13.75 -0.41
C ALA A 82 9.57 14.95 -1.30
N HIS A 83 9.36 16.12 -0.69
CA HIS A 83 9.06 17.35 -1.42
C HIS A 83 9.57 18.55 -0.61
N PHE A 84 9.62 19.70 -1.26
CA PHE A 84 9.92 20.97 -0.61
C PHE A 84 8.61 21.74 -0.42
N GLU A 85 8.50 22.45 0.69
CA GLU A 85 7.37 23.35 0.95
C GLU A 85 7.85 24.65 1.59
N VAL A 86 7.05 25.70 1.43
CA VAL A 86 7.28 26.98 2.11
C VAL A 86 6.83 26.82 3.56
N ALA A 87 7.78 26.86 4.49
CA ALA A 87 7.55 26.70 5.91
C ALA A 87 7.31 28.05 6.61
N ASP A 88 8.04 29.08 6.18
CA ASP A 88 7.88 30.46 6.64
C ASP A 88 7.47 31.32 5.44
N ALA A 89 6.21 31.76 5.45
CA ALA A 89 5.66 32.52 4.35
C ALA A 89 6.19 33.96 4.33
N ASP A 90 6.53 34.53 5.49
CA ASP A 90 6.98 35.92 5.61
C ASP A 90 8.44 36.04 5.17
N GLU A 91 9.30 35.09 5.56
CA GLU A 91 10.68 35.03 5.12
C GLU A 91 10.80 34.78 3.61
N PHE A 92 9.98 33.86 3.08
CA PHE A 92 9.93 33.60 1.65
C PHE A 92 9.36 34.78 0.85
N LEU A 93 8.39 35.51 1.41
CA LEU A 93 7.85 36.73 0.80
C LEU A 93 8.91 37.84 0.76
N ALA A 94 9.63 38.09 1.86
CA ALA A 94 10.71 39.08 1.88
C ALA A 94 11.78 38.79 0.81
N PHE A 95 12.17 37.52 0.68
CA PHE A 95 13.08 37.09 -0.39
C PHE A 95 12.50 37.33 -1.81
N ALA A 96 11.21 37.04 -2.02
CA ALA A 96 10.57 37.31 -3.30
C ALA A 96 10.45 38.82 -3.61
N GLU A 97 10.22 39.65 -2.59
CA GLU A 97 10.20 41.12 -2.71
C GLU A 97 11.57 41.66 -3.14
N GLU A 98 12.65 41.20 -2.51
CA GLU A 98 14.03 41.58 -2.88
C GLU A 98 14.35 41.25 -4.35
N ARG A 99 13.72 40.19 -4.89
CA ARG A 99 13.90 39.73 -6.27
C ARG A 99 12.91 40.34 -7.25
N GLY A 100 11.96 41.17 -6.81
CA GLY A 100 10.91 41.75 -7.67
C GLY A 100 9.88 40.72 -8.17
N GLU A 101 9.68 39.63 -7.42
CA GLU A 101 8.85 38.48 -7.78
C GLU A 101 7.50 38.43 -7.04
N VAL A 102 7.01 39.58 -6.62
CA VAL A 102 5.67 39.79 -6.04
C VAL A 102 4.71 40.46 -7.03
N ASP A 103 3.42 40.11 -6.96
CA ASP A 103 2.37 40.73 -7.78
C ASP A 103 1.76 42.00 -7.14
N ILE A 104 1.00 42.78 -7.92
CA ILE A 104 0.31 44.03 -7.50
C ILE A 104 -0.69 43.79 -6.36
N VAL A 105 -1.19 42.56 -6.23
CA VAL A 105 -1.80 42.05 -5.00
C VAL A 105 -0.69 41.32 -4.25
N ILE A 106 -0.31 41.78 -3.05
CA ILE A 106 0.83 41.30 -2.24
C ILE A 106 0.74 39.77 -2.04
N THR A 107 1.21 39.04 -3.03
CA THR A 107 1.22 37.58 -3.12
C THR A 107 2.40 37.19 -4.01
N VAL A 108 3.13 36.16 -3.61
CA VAL A 108 4.26 35.65 -4.38
C VAL A 108 3.75 35.09 -5.70
N LYS A 109 4.40 35.42 -6.81
CA LYS A 109 4.03 34.91 -8.13
C LYS A 109 4.01 33.38 -8.12
N PRO A 110 2.90 32.72 -8.53
CA PRO A 110 2.79 31.26 -8.51
C PRO A 110 3.87 30.55 -9.35
N SER A 111 4.26 31.16 -10.48
CA SER A 111 5.31 30.66 -11.35
C SER A 111 6.69 30.68 -10.68
N PHE A 112 7.01 31.76 -9.96
CA PHE A 112 8.25 31.87 -9.19
C PHE A 112 8.31 30.81 -8.10
N LYS A 113 7.24 30.68 -7.29
CA LYS A 113 7.13 29.64 -6.26
C LYS A 113 7.33 28.23 -6.84
N ALA A 114 6.67 27.92 -7.95
CA ALA A 114 6.80 26.61 -8.59
C ALA A 114 8.23 26.35 -9.10
N ALA A 115 8.87 27.35 -9.71
CA ALA A 115 10.24 27.25 -10.20
C ALA A 115 11.25 27.02 -9.06
N MET A 116 11.12 27.78 -7.96
CA MET A 116 11.98 27.64 -6.78
C MET A 116 11.85 26.24 -6.15
N LEU A 117 10.63 25.72 -5.99
CA LEU A 117 10.41 24.37 -5.46
C LEU A 117 10.98 23.26 -6.36
N GLN A 118 10.96 23.45 -7.68
CA GLN A 118 11.53 22.49 -8.64
C GLN A 118 13.07 22.44 -8.58
N ARG A 119 13.69 23.60 -8.35
CA ARG A 119 15.15 23.78 -8.31
C ARG A 119 15.75 23.58 -6.93
N ALA A 120 14.94 23.61 -5.88
CA ALA A 120 15.37 23.40 -4.51
C ALA A 120 16.14 22.09 -4.32
N ARG A 121 17.28 22.17 -3.64
CA ARG A 121 18.11 21.04 -3.23
C ARG A 121 18.53 21.23 -1.78
N ARG A 122 18.68 20.12 -1.06
CA ARG A 122 19.08 20.12 0.34
C ARG A 122 20.55 19.76 0.46
N VAL A 123 21.29 20.45 1.33
CA VAL A 123 22.65 20.02 1.71
C VAL A 123 22.54 18.78 2.62
N PRO A 124 23.22 17.66 2.32
CA PRO A 124 23.17 16.47 3.17
C PRO A 124 23.59 16.79 4.62
N GLY A 125 22.72 16.48 5.58
CA GLY A 125 22.99 16.71 7.01
C GLY A 125 22.70 18.13 7.52
N SER A 126 22.25 19.05 6.66
CA SER A 126 21.74 20.37 7.06
C SER A 126 20.27 20.53 6.70
N ASP A 127 19.56 21.42 7.39
CA ASP A 127 18.20 21.83 6.99
C ASP A 127 18.20 22.98 5.98
N THR A 128 19.38 23.44 5.57
CA THR A 128 19.56 24.43 4.50
C THR A 128 19.14 23.88 3.13
N VAL A 129 18.28 24.65 2.45
CA VAL A 129 17.85 24.42 1.08
C VAL A 129 18.48 25.49 0.19
N PHE A 130 18.97 25.11 -0.98
CA PHE A 130 19.56 26.01 -1.96
C PHE A 130 18.96 25.79 -3.35
N ASP A 131 19.02 26.80 -4.21
CA ASP A 131 18.66 26.69 -5.61
C ASP A 131 19.78 25.97 -6.37
N SER A 132 19.48 24.85 -7.03
CA SER A 132 20.46 24.11 -7.85
C SER A 132 21.05 24.88 -9.03
N GLU A 133 20.39 25.95 -9.49
CA GLU A 133 20.80 26.74 -10.65
C GLU A 133 21.72 27.89 -10.25
N THR A 134 21.38 28.61 -9.17
CA THR A 134 22.14 29.77 -8.71
C THR A 134 23.14 29.44 -7.60
N GLY A 135 22.94 28.35 -6.87
CA GLY A 135 23.70 27.97 -5.68
C GLY A 135 23.36 28.81 -4.43
N GLU A 136 22.35 29.68 -4.52
CA GLU A 136 21.94 30.55 -3.42
C GLU A 136 21.03 29.81 -2.43
N GLU A 137 21.12 30.14 -1.14
CA GLU A 137 20.20 29.65 -0.12
C GLU A 137 18.77 30.15 -0.39
N LEU A 138 17.79 29.25 -0.22
CA LEU A 138 16.37 29.52 -0.38
C LEU A 138 15.72 29.63 1.01
N PRO A 139 15.66 30.83 1.60
CA PRO A 139 15.09 31.03 2.93
C PRO A 139 13.58 30.74 2.93
N GLY A 140 13.05 30.33 4.08
CA GLY A 140 11.65 29.93 4.24
C GLY A 140 11.23 28.62 3.55
N ILE A 141 12.11 27.95 2.78
CA ILE A 141 11.82 26.64 2.18
C ILE A 141 12.40 25.51 3.03
N ARG A 142 11.57 24.52 3.38
CA ARG A 142 12.02 23.32 4.08
C ARG A 142 11.88 22.07 3.22
N PHE A 143 12.78 21.11 3.44
CA PHE A 143 12.66 19.76 2.92
C PHE A 143 11.75 18.92 3.82
N VAL A 144 10.68 18.37 3.27
CA VAL A 144 9.84 17.38 3.95
C VAL A 144 10.32 15.99 3.51
N PRO A 145 10.96 15.21 4.40
CA PRO A 145 11.38 13.86 4.07
C PRO A 145 10.16 12.99 3.79
N GLY A 146 10.23 12.24 2.69
CA GLY A 146 9.27 11.20 2.35
C GLY A 146 9.45 9.95 3.22
N GLY A 147 8.74 8.88 2.87
CA GLY A 147 8.92 7.56 3.49
C GLY A 147 7.96 7.27 4.65
N ARG A 148 7.02 8.18 4.96
CA ARG A 148 5.91 7.86 5.88
C ARG A 148 4.82 7.10 5.11
N ALA A 149 4.20 6.11 5.73
CA ALA A 149 3.06 5.42 5.13
C ALA A 149 1.92 6.42 4.89
N THR A 150 1.30 6.38 3.71
CA THR A 150 0.12 7.20 3.37
C THR A 150 -1.18 6.61 3.91
N GLY A 151 -1.12 5.51 4.67
CA GLY A 151 -2.29 4.75 5.11
C GLY A 151 -2.95 3.89 4.03
N THR A 152 -2.31 3.74 2.86
CA THR A 152 -2.84 2.93 1.75
C THR A 152 -1.81 1.93 1.26
N VAL A 153 -2.30 0.80 0.73
CA VAL A 153 -1.49 -0.27 0.14
C VAL A 153 -2.00 -0.52 -1.27
N THR A 154 -1.06 -0.60 -2.21
CA THR A 154 -1.34 -0.93 -3.61
C THR A 154 -1.12 -2.42 -3.82
N TRP A 155 -2.05 -3.07 -4.51
CA TRP A 155 -1.87 -4.42 -5.05
C TRP A 155 -1.45 -4.33 -6.52
N THR A 156 -0.52 -5.17 -6.95
CA THR A 156 -0.11 -5.28 -8.36
C THR A 156 -0.01 -6.75 -8.75
N TRP A 157 -0.74 -7.14 -9.80
CA TRP A 157 -0.62 -8.46 -10.41
C TRP A 157 0.75 -8.67 -11.02
N GLU A 158 1.26 -9.90 -10.95
CA GLU A 158 2.41 -10.30 -11.74
C GLU A 158 2.06 -10.24 -13.24
N LYS A 159 2.96 -9.66 -14.04
CA LYS A 159 2.75 -9.44 -15.48
C LYS A 159 3.87 -10.02 -16.30
N HIS A 160 3.52 -10.72 -17.37
CA HIS A 160 4.44 -11.11 -18.42
C HIS A 160 4.01 -10.46 -19.73
N GLN A 161 4.89 -9.63 -20.32
CA GLN A 161 4.60 -8.91 -21.57
C GLN A 161 3.27 -8.11 -21.55
N GLY A 162 2.93 -7.54 -20.40
CA GLY A 162 1.69 -6.77 -20.20
C GLY A 162 0.45 -7.61 -19.85
N VAL A 163 0.54 -8.93 -19.90
CA VAL A 163 -0.55 -9.86 -19.54
C VAL A 163 -0.47 -10.24 -18.06
N GLU A 164 -1.60 -10.17 -17.35
CA GLU A 164 -1.70 -10.43 -15.89
C GLU A 164 -1.70 -11.94 -15.56
N ILE A 165 -0.56 -12.58 -15.77
CA ILE A 165 -0.37 -14.02 -15.50
C ILE A 165 -0.67 -14.41 -14.04
N GLY A 166 -0.41 -13.51 -13.09
CA GLY A 166 -0.66 -13.77 -11.68
C GLY A 166 -2.13 -14.00 -11.35
N ARG A 167 -3.06 -13.34 -12.06
CA ARG A 167 -4.50 -13.56 -11.89
C ARG A 167 -4.89 -14.97 -12.35
N GLU A 168 -4.35 -15.43 -13.49
CA GLU A 168 -4.62 -16.77 -14.01
C GLU A 168 -4.09 -17.86 -13.06
N VAL A 169 -2.84 -17.72 -12.59
CA VAL A 169 -2.22 -18.64 -11.63
C VAL A 169 -3.08 -18.77 -10.38
N LEU A 170 -3.53 -17.64 -9.83
CA LEU A 170 -4.37 -17.61 -8.62
C LEU A 170 -5.75 -18.26 -8.85
N MET A 171 -6.42 -17.94 -9.95
CA MET A 171 -7.74 -18.50 -10.26
C MET A 171 -7.68 -20.01 -10.52
N ARG A 172 -6.63 -20.47 -11.23
CA ARG A 172 -6.40 -21.92 -11.44
C ARG A 172 -6.16 -22.63 -10.11
N ALA A 173 -5.30 -22.07 -9.24
CA ALA A 173 -5.05 -22.65 -7.92
C ALA A 173 -6.32 -22.74 -7.06
N ALA A 174 -7.20 -21.75 -7.12
CA ALA A 174 -8.50 -21.79 -6.45
C ALA A 174 -9.42 -22.89 -7.01
N GLN A 175 -9.50 -23.02 -8.34
CA GLN A 175 -10.30 -24.06 -9.00
C GLN A 175 -9.79 -25.48 -8.72
N ASP A 176 -8.47 -25.64 -8.60
CA ASP A 176 -7.82 -26.91 -8.28
C ASP A 176 -7.97 -27.31 -6.79
N GLY A 177 -8.63 -26.49 -5.96
CA GLY A 177 -8.79 -26.71 -4.52
C GLY A 177 -7.52 -26.46 -3.69
N ARG A 178 -6.44 -25.95 -4.31
CA ARG A 178 -5.16 -25.70 -3.60
C ARG A 178 -5.27 -24.61 -2.54
N LEU A 179 -6.29 -23.77 -2.64
CA LEU A 179 -6.56 -22.66 -1.71
C LEU A 179 -7.71 -22.96 -0.74
N ASP A 180 -8.21 -24.19 -0.67
CA ASP A 180 -9.39 -24.55 0.15
C ASP A 180 -9.20 -24.23 1.63
N HIS A 181 -7.98 -24.41 2.14
CA HIS A 181 -7.60 -24.01 3.51
C HIS A 181 -7.78 -22.51 3.79
N LEU A 182 -7.67 -21.65 2.76
CA LEU A 182 -7.91 -20.21 2.85
C LEU A 182 -9.41 -19.87 2.72
N LEU A 183 -10.17 -20.75 2.07
CA LEU A 183 -11.58 -20.58 1.75
C LEU A 183 -12.52 -21.15 2.83
N HIS A 184 -12.07 -22.11 3.65
CA HIS A 184 -12.87 -22.65 4.75
C HIS A 184 -13.31 -21.59 5.78
N ALA A 185 -12.51 -20.54 5.97
CA ALA A 185 -12.86 -19.42 6.84
C ALA A 185 -13.74 -18.35 6.13
N VAL A 186 -13.95 -18.46 4.82
CA VAL A 186 -14.75 -17.53 4.00
C VAL A 186 -15.51 -18.31 2.90
N PRO A 187 -16.59 -19.03 3.26
CA PRO A 187 -17.33 -19.88 2.32
C PRO A 187 -17.87 -19.13 1.09
N GLU A 188 -18.08 -17.82 1.23
CA GLU A 188 -18.52 -16.89 0.18
C GLU A 188 -17.53 -16.78 -1.00
N LEU A 189 -16.27 -17.18 -0.80
CA LEU A 189 -15.24 -17.20 -1.84
C LEU A 189 -15.12 -18.55 -2.55
N MET A 190 -15.87 -19.58 -2.12
CA MET A 190 -15.92 -20.86 -2.82
C MET A 190 -16.71 -20.72 -4.13
N PRO A 191 -16.27 -21.37 -5.22
CA PRO A 191 -17.10 -21.47 -6.42
C PRO A 191 -18.44 -22.11 -6.06
N ALA A 192 -19.54 -21.53 -6.53
CA ALA A 192 -20.86 -22.11 -6.32
C ALA A 192 -20.84 -23.57 -6.80
N THR A 193 -21.15 -24.51 -5.92
CA THR A 193 -21.34 -25.90 -6.30
C THR A 193 -22.37 -25.90 -7.42
N PRO A 194 -22.08 -26.50 -8.60
CA PRO A 194 -23.11 -26.60 -9.62
C PRO A 194 -24.28 -27.35 -9.00
N SER A 195 -25.41 -26.67 -8.87
CA SER A 195 -26.67 -27.29 -8.52
C SER A 195 -26.82 -28.47 -9.46
N ALA A 196 -26.84 -29.69 -8.90
CA ALA A 196 -27.23 -30.85 -9.68
C ALA A 196 -28.69 -30.59 -10.08
N ASP A 197 -28.88 -30.07 -11.29
CA ASP A 197 -30.19 -30.00 -11.92
C ASP A 197 -30.78 -31.40 -11.83
N THR A 198 -31.86 -31.49 -11.07
CA THR A 198 -32.63 -32.70 -10.92
C THR A 198 -33.43 -32.86 -12.21
N GLU A 199 -33.08 -33.87 -13.01
CA GLU A 199 -33.92 -34.39 -14.10
C GLU A 199 -35.30 -34.83 -13.59
#